data_AF-A0A3E1EJW9-F1
#
_entry.id   AF-A0A3E1EJW9-F1
#
_cell.length_a   1.000
_cell.length_b   1.000
_cell.length_c   1.000
_cell.angle_alpha   90.00
_cell.angle_beta   90.00
_cell.angle_gamma   90.00
#
_symmetry.space_group_name_H-M   'P 1'
#
loop_
_entity.id
_entity.type
_entity.pdbx_description
1 polymer ?
#
loop_
_entity_poly.entity_id
_entity_poly.type
_entity_poly.pdbx_seq_one_letter_code
_entity_poly.pdbx_strand_id
1 'polypeptide(L)'
;MLRYWWTAQAIARESKRQGRPLAIVELGSERGWMKQFTPPEAVASWTGLDWNPRAEAVSVAGYDVVHQANFDVTLPLPDTCADVVISSHVFEHLPRPGFTIAEVSRILKPGGIFLGTAPTLPQWIARLREKWYRKELAAGRIVPGGHITVLSPIRWKRLCYDTGLDVEFATGSHTLRLTGSFLENHHWWVRANQFTAALIPSLGSECCVQARRAAPLVDTPHSLPKGNDRRRRRIIAAAALTALSLTVAAIWYFTR
;
A
#
# COMPACT_ATOMS: atom_id res chain seq x y z
N MET A 1 2.79 10.61 -9.61
CA MET A 1 4.17 10.09 -9.62
C MET A 1 4.66 9.59 -8.26
N LEU A 2 4.28 10.20 -7.13
CA LEU A 2 4.74 9.77 -5.80
C LEU A 2 4.43 8.29 -5.46
N ARG A 3 3.29 7.77 -5.93
CA ARG A 3 2.85 6.39 -5.71
C ARG A 3 3.90 5.36 -6.11
N TYR A 4 4.38 5.44 -7.36
CA TYR A 4 5.36 4.50 -7.90
C TYR A 4 6.75 4.72 -7.30
N TRP A 5 7.10 5.99 -7.03
CA TRP A 5 8.39 6.34 -6.46
C TRP A 5 8.64 5.65 -5.12
N TRP A 6 7.66 5.65 -4.20
CA TRP A 6 7.82 4.99 -2.90
C TRP A 6 8.09 3.49 -3.03
N THR A 7 7.28 2.77 -3.82
CA THR A 7 7.44 1.33 -4.05
C THR A 7 8.79 1.03 -4.68
N ALA A 8 9.20 1.80 -5.69
CA ALA A 8 10.50 1.66 -6.34
C ALA A 8 11.67 1.86 -5.35
N GLN A 9 11.58 2.85 -4.45
CA GLN A 9 12.58 3.07 -3.41
C GLN A 9 12.63 1.91 -2.40
N ALA A 10 11.47 1.35 -2.02
CA ALA A 10 11.41 0.19 -1.14
C ALA A 10 12.07 -1.04 -1.78
N ILE A 11 11.81 -1.30 -3.07
CA ILE A 11 12.45 -2.38 -3.84
C ILE A 11 13.96 -2.16 -3.93
N ALA A 12 14.41 -0.96 -4.33
CA ALA A 12 15.84 -0.67 -4.45
C ALA A 12 16.58 -0.82 -3.11
N ARG A 13 15.95 -0.40 -2.01
CA ARG A 13 16.50 -0.56 -0.65
C ARG A 13 16.58 -2.02 -0.24
N GLU A 14 15.53 -2.80 -0.50
CA GLU A 14 15.52 -4.23 -0.17
C GLU A 14 16.53 -5.00 -1.01
N SER A 15 16.69 -4.67 -2.30
CA SER A 15 17.70 -5.28 -3.17
C SER A 15 19.11 -5.02 -2.66
N LYS A 16 19.41 -3.77 -2.29
CA LYS A 16 20.68 -3.40 -1.66
C LYS A 16 20.91 -4.15 -0.35
N ARG A 17 19.87 -4.27 0.48
CA ARG A 17 19.96 -5.00 1.75
C ARG A 17 20.27 -6.49 1.55
N GLN A 18 19.67 -7.12 0.54
CA GLN A 18 19.92 -8.52 0.22
C GLN A 18 21.19 -8.73 -0.61
N GLY A 19 21.83 -7.65 -1.09
CA GLY A 19 23.04 -7.72 -1.91
C GLY A 19 22.82 -8.36 -3.29
N ARG A 20 21.57 -8.41 -3.76
CA ARG A 20 21.19 -9.05 -5.04
C ARG A 20 19.91 -8.47 -5.64
N PRO A 21 19.68 -8.63 -6.94
CA PRO A 21 18.39 -8.35 -7.56
C PRO A 21 17.29 -9.30 -7.02
N LEU A 22 16.04 -8.83 -7.07
CA LEU A 22 14.89 -9.46 -6.41
C LEU A 22 13.90 -10.06 -7.40
N ALA A 23 13.29 -11.19 -7.04
CA ALA A 23 12.12 -11.73 -7.72
C ALA A 23 10.86 -11.01 -7.22
N ILE A 24 10.15 -10.35 -8.14
CA ILE A 24 9.01 -9.48 -7.83
C ILE A 24 7.73 -10.09 -8.39
N VAL A 25 6.67 -10.12 -7.57
CA VAL A 25 5.31 -10.44 -8.02
C VAL A 25 4.44 -9.20 -7.83
N GLU A 26 3.69 -8.81 -8.87
CA GLU A 26 2.77 -7.67 -8.82
C GLU A 26 1.32 -8.12 -9.02
N LEU A 27 0.48 -7.85 -8.03
CA LEU A 27 -0.96 -8.02 -8.12
C LEU A 27 -1.57 -6.76 -8.73
N GLY A 28 -2.35 -6.93 -9.79
CA GLY A 28 -2.97 -5.85 -10.56
C GLY A 28 -1.97 -5.15 -11.46
N SER A 29 -1.25 -5.91 -12.30
CA SER A 29 -0.18 -5.36 -13.13
C SER A 29 -0.66 -4.39 -14.20
N GLU A 30 -1.92 -4.46 -14.64
CA GLU A 30 -2.49 -3.63 -15.71
C GLU A 30 -1.52 -3.50 -16.91
N ARG A 31 -1.10 -2.28 -17.29
CA ARG A 31 -0.12 -2.05 -18.39
C ARG A 31 1.34 -2.10 -17.96
N GLY A 32 1.60 -2.36 -16.68
CA GLY A 32 2.94 -2.52 -16.13
C GLY A 32 3.65 -1.25 -15.69
N TRP A 33 2.90 -0.20 -15.32
CA TRP A 33 3.45 1.10 -14.93
C TRP A 33 4.49 1.03 -13.82
N MET A 34 4.29 0.19 -12.79
CA MET A 34 5.19 0.10 -11.65
C MET A 34 6.63 -0.28 -12.05
N LYS A 35 6.79 -1.18 -13.03
CA LYS A 35 8.09 -1.65 -13.50
C LYS A 35 8.89 -0.50 -14.12
N GLN A 36 8.24 0.44 -14.81
CA GLN A 36 8.91 1.60 -15.43
C GLN A 36 9.58 2.55 -14.43
N PHE A 37 9.14 2.57 -13.18
CA PHE A 37 9.73 3.41 -12.12
C PHE A 37 10.76 2.66 -11.27
N THR A 38 10.89 1.35 -11.45
CA THR A 38 11.74 0.51 -10.62
C THR A 38 13.11 0.35 -11.27
N PRO A 39 14.22 0.57 -10.55
CA PRO A 39 15.55 0.43 -11.11
C PRO A 39 15.78 -1.01 -11.61
N PRO A 40 16.14 -1.22 -12.89
CA PRO A 40 16.23 -2.56 -13.47
C PRO A 40 17.27 -3.43 -12.77
N GLU A 41 18.35 -2.84 -12.25
CA GLU A 41 19.39 -3.56 -11.51
C GLU A 41 18.91 -4.16 -10.17
N ALA A 42 17.77 -3.69 -9.64
CA ALA A 42 17.16 -4.22 -8.43
C ALA A 42 16.25 -5.43 -8.70
N VAL A 43 16.02 -5.78 -9.97
CA VAL A 43 15.02 -6.76 -10.40
C VAL A 43 15.70 -7.95 -11.07
N ALA A 44 15.48 -9.14 -10.54
CA ALA A 44 15.93 -10.40 -11.16
C ALA A 44 14.85 -10.97 -12.09
N SER A 45 13.60 -10.84 -11.67
CA SER A 45 12.42 -11.21 -12.46
C SER A 45 11.20 -10.45 -11.97
N TRP A 46 10.23 -10.26 -12.86
CA TRP A 46 8.97 -9.58 -12.59
C TRP A 46 7.79 -10.37 -13.17
N THR A 47 6.98 -10.93 -12.28
CA THR A 47 5.76 -11.65 -12.63
C THR A 47 4.54 -10.79 -12.34
N GLY A 48 3.72 -10.52 -13.35
CA GLY A 48 2.45 -9.80 -13.22
C GLY A 48 1.29 -10.77 -13.03
N LEU A 49 0.33 -10.40 -12.18
CA LEU A 49 -0.96 -11.07 -12.03
C LEU A 49 -2.06 -10.03 -12.27
N ASP A 50 -3.01 -10.33 -13.14
CA ASP A 50 -4.17 -9.46 -13.36
C ASP A 50 -5.41 -10.28 -13.71
N TRP A 51 -6.60 -9.80 -13.37
CA TRP A 51 -7.85 -10.47 -13.74
C TRP A 51 -8.12 -10.37 -15.25
N ASN A 52 -7.61 -9.31 -15.88
CA ASN A 52 -7.67 -9.08 -17.32
C ASN A 52 -6.31 -8.58 -17.83
N PRO A 53 -5.33 -9.49 -18.02
CA PRO A 53 -3.99 -9.15 -18.45
C PRO A 53 -3.95 -8.30 -19.72
N ARG A 54 -3.07 -7.30 -19.72
CA ARG A 54 -2.79 -6.46 -20.88
C ARG A 54 -1.51 -6.94 -21.56
N ALA A 55 -1.55 -7.04 -22.89
CA ALA A 55 -0.37 -7.45 -23.67
C ALA A 55 0.80 -6.47 -23.46
N GLU A 56 0.50 -5.20 -23.22
CA GLU A 56 1.44 -4.11 -22.99
C GLU A 56 2.33 -4.35 -21.76
N ALA A 57 1.87 -5.08 -20.74
CA ALA A 57 2.72 -5.43 -19.60
C ALA A 57 3.94 -6.24 -20.02
N VAL A 58 3.80 -7.13 -21.01
CA VAL A 58 4.91 -7.89 -21.58
C VAL A 58 5.61 -7.09 -22.69
N SER A 59 4.86 -6.62 -23.69
CA SER A 59 5.45 -6.05 -24.91
C SER A 59 6.05 -4.65 -24.73
N VAL A 60 5.60 -3.88 -23.73
CA VAL A 60 6.04 -2.51 -23.48
C VAL A 60 6.76 -2.39 -22.14
N ALA A 61 6.14 -2.86 -21.05
CA ALA A 61 6.75 -2.77 -19.73
C ALA A 61 7.82 -3.85 -19.47
N GLY A 62 7.90 -4.87 -20.33
CA GLY A 62 8.96 -5.87 -20.30
C GLY A 62 8.85 -6.89 -19.17
N TYR A 63 7.63 -7.21 -18.71
CA TYR A 63 7.41 -8.24 -17.69
C TYR A 63 7.87 -9.61 -18.20
N ASP A 64 8.47 -10.41 -17.32
CA ASP A 64 8.98 -11.73 -17.68
C ASP A 64 7.83 -12.71 -17.95
N VAL A 65 6.79 -12.64 -17.10
CA VAL A 65 5.57 -13.42 -17.24
C VAL A 65 4.38 -12.61 -16.73
N VAL A 66 3.22 -12.74 -17.37
CA VAL A 66 1.95 -12.21 -16.86
C VAL A 66 0.91 -13.33 -16.87
N HIS A 67 0.28 -13.58 -15.73
CA HIS A 67 -0.79 -14.56 -15.61
C HIS A 67 -2.14 -13.88 -15.45
N GLN A 68 -3.16 -14.45 -16.09
CA GLN A 68 -4.53 -14.17 -15.70
C GLN A 68 -4.81 -14.82 -14.33
N ALA A 69 -5.22 -14.03 -13.36
CA ALA A 69 -5.43 -14.49 -11.99
C ALA A 69 -6.71 -13.88 -11.38
N ASN A 70 -7.47 -14.72 -10.69
CA ASN A 70 -8.56 -14.28 -9.82
C ASN A 70 -8.06 -14.26 -8.37
N PHE A 71 -8.03 -13.09 -7.75
CA PHE A 71 -7.52 -12.90 -6.38
C PHE A 71 -8.43 -13.44 -5.27
N ASP A 72 -9.59 -13.97 -5.64
CA ASP A 72 -10.49 -14.72 -4.77
C ASP A 72 -10.15 -16.22 -4.68
N VAL A 73 -9.26 -16.73 -5.53
CA VAL A 73 -8.82 -18.12 -5.46
C VAL A 73 -7.31 -18.19 -5.27
N THR A 74 -6.80 -19.39 -5.00
CA THR A 74 -5.36 -19.62 -4.85
C THR A 74 -4.61 -19.07 -6.07
N LEU A 75 -3.60 -18.26 -5.81
CA LEU A 75 -2.77 -17.66 -6.85
C LEU A 75 -2.01 -18.76 -7.59
N PRO A 76 -1.87 -18.66 -8.93
CA PRO A 76 -1.20 -19.65 -9.76
C PRO A 76 0.34 -19.57 -9.64
N LEU A 77 0.85 -19.45 -8.42
CA LEU A 77 2.27 -19.31 -8.09
C LEU A 77 2.63 -20.28 -6.95
N PRO A 78 3.85 -20.84 -6.97
CA PRO A 78 4.32 -21.73 -5.91
C PRO A 78 4.54 -20.96 -4.60
N ASP A 79 4.58 -21.70 -3.50
CA ASP A 79 4.95 -21.16 -2.19
C ASP A 79 6.36 -20.58 -2.23
N THR A 80 6.60 -19.52 -1.47
CA THR A 80 7.95 -18.96 -1.25
C THR A 80 8.73 -18.62 -2.54
N CYS A 81 8.04 -18.12 -3.56
CA CYS A 81 8.65 -17.79 -4.85
C CYS A 81 9.11 -16.32 -4.97
N ALA A 82 8.53 -15.40 -4.20
CA ALA A 82 8.71 -13.97 -4.37
C ALA A 82 9.58 -13.36 -3.24
N ASP A 83 10.54 -12.51 -3.59
CA ASP A 83 11.24 -11.65 -2.62
C ASP A 83 10.39 -10.44 -2.24
N VAL A 84 9.65 -9.90 -3.22
CA VAL A 84 8.73 -8.77 -3.06
C VAL A 84 7.40 -9.10 -3.68
N VAL A 85 6.31 -8.82 -2.97
CA VAL A 85 4.95 -8.83 -3.52
C VAL A 85 4.37 -7.42 -3.45
N ILE A 86 3.93 -6.90 -4.59
CA ILE A 86 3.37 -5.56 -4.73
C ILE A 86 1.87 -5.67 -4.93
N SER A 87 1.11 -4.80 -4.28
CA SER A 87 -0.30 -4.59 -4.62
C SER A 87 -0.64 -3.11 -4.52
N SER A 88 -0.99 -2.50 -5.66
CA SER A 88 -1.30 -1.09 -5.74
C SER A 88 -2.71 -0.88 -6.27
N HIS A 89 -3.60 -0.42 -5.40
CA HIS A 89 -5.01 -0.13 -5.72
C HIS A 89 -5.77 -1.37 -6.25
N VAL A 90 -5.56 -2.51 -5.59
CA VAL A 90 -6.26 -3.77 -5.89
C VAL A 90 -7.17 -4.18 -4.74
N PHE A 91 -6.66 -4.15 -3.51
CA PHE A 91 -7.36 -4.70 -2.34
C PHE A 91 -8.74 -4.07 -2.07
N GLU A 92 -8.95 -2.82 -2.46
CA GLU A 92 -10.25 -2.12 -2.33
C GLU A 92 -11.34 -2.71 -3.24
N HIS A 93 -10.95 -3.46 -4.27
CA HIS A 93 -11.85 -4.14 -5.19
C HIS A 93 -12.13 -5.59 -4.77
N LEU A 94 -11.39 -6.12 -3.78
CA LEU A 94 -11.45 -7.54 -3.42
C LEU A 94 -12.53 -7.81 -2.37
N PRO A 95 -13.37 -8.85 -2.56
CA PRO A 95 -14.40 -9.18 -1.58
C PRO A 95 -13.83 -9.88 -0.35
N ARG A 96 -12.68 -10.57 -0.49
CA ARG A 96 -12.02 -11.34 0.57
C ARG A 96 -10.55 -10.92 0.77
N PRO A 97 -10.27 -9.68 1.21
CA PRO A 97 -8.89 -9.20 1.38
C PRO A 97 -8.05 -10.04 2.36
N GLY A 98 -8.69 -10.70 3.35
CA GLY A 98 -8.01 -11.63 4.26
C GLY A 98 -7.53 -12.91 3.61
N PHE A 99 -8.25 -13.41 2.60
CA PHE A 99 -7.80 -14.56 1.81
C PHE A 99 -6.63 -14.14 0.91
N THR A 100 -6.75 -13.01 0.21
CA THR A 100 -5.70 -12.54 -0.70
C THR A 100 -4.40 -12.22 0.05
N ILE A 101 -4.44 -11.60 1.22
CA ILE A 101 -3.20 -11.34 2.00
C ILE A 101 -2.57 -12.64 2.54
N ALA A 102 -3.37 -13.69 2.78
CA ALA A 102 -2.84 -15.01 3.13
C ALA A 102 -2.09 -15.63 1.93
N GLU A 103 -2.63 -15.52 0.73
CA GLU A 103 -1.94 -15.92 -0.51
C GLU A 103 -0.67 -15.11 -0.76
N VAL A 104 -0.69 -13.79 -0.50
CA VAL A 104 0.51 -12.95 -0.53
C VAL A 104 1.57 -13.48 0.43
N SER A 105 1.17 -13.81 1.68
CA SER A 105 2.08 -14.40 2.67
C SER A 105 2.64 -15.74 2.20
N ARG A 106 1.80 -16.62 1.63
CA ARG A 106 2.20 -17.93 1.09
C ARG A 106 3.29 -17.82 0.03
N ILE A 107 3.11 -16.95 -0.96
CA ILE A 107 4.06 -16.81 -2.09
C ILE A 107 5.33 -16.03 -1.73
N LEU A 108 5.30 -15.20 -0.67
CA LEU A 108 6.50 -14.50 -0.21
C LEU A 108 7.53 -15.49 0.35
N LYS A 109 8.80 -15.35 0.01
CA LYS A 109 9.88 -16.06 0.73
C LYS A 109 9.92 -15.63 2.19
N PRO A 110 10.40 -16.49 3.11
CA PRO A 110 10.72 -16.05 4.46
C PRO A 110 11.66 -14.84 4.43
N GLY A 111 11.32 -13.78 5.16
CA GLY A 111 12.04 -12.51 5.12
C GLY A 111 11.69 -11.60 3.93
N GLY A 112 10.89 -12.03 2.96
CA GLY A 112 10.40 -11.20 1.86
C GLY A 112 9.40 -10.13 2.30
N ILE A 113 9.17 -9.12 1.46
CA ILE A 113 8.32 -7.97 1.78
C ILE A 113 7.07 -7.86 0.91
N PHE A 114 5.96 -7.51 1.56
CA PHE A 114 4.75 -7.03 0.93
C PHE A 114 4.74 -5.50 0.89
N LEU A 115 4.41 -4.93 -0.27
CA LEU A 115 4.25 -3.50 -0.51
C LEU A 115 2.80 -3.23 -0.98
N GLY A 116 1.96 -2.79 -0.06
CA GLY A 116 0.54 -2.52 -0.30
C GLY A 116 0.23 -1.03 -0.38
N THR A 117 -0.58 -0.62 -1.36
CA THR A 117 -1.20 0.72 -1.38
C THR A 117 -2.67 0.63 -1.72
N ALA A 118 -3.52 1.36 -0.99
CA ALA A 118 -4.94 1.48 -1.28
C ALA A 118 -5.50 2.79 -0.68
N PRO A 119 -6.62 3.33 -1.20
CA PRO A 119 -7.33 4.44 -0.60
C PRO A 119 -7.64 4.18 0.88
N THR A 120 -7.45 5.20 1.71
CA THR A 120 -7.57 5.05 3.17
C THR A 120 -8.57 6.01 3.77
N LEU A 121 -9.16 5.59 4.88
CA LEU A 121 -10.07 6.40 5.68
C LEU A 121 -9.89 6.06 7.17
N PRO A 122 -10.29 6.95 8.10
CA PRO A 122 -10.42 6.62 9.51
C PRO A 122 -11.27 5.37 9.71
N GLN A 123 -10.86 4.49 10.60
CA GLN A 123 -11.45 3.15 10.73
C GLN A 123 -12.98 3.16 10.94
N TRP A 124 -13.51 4.14 11.66
CA TRP A 124 -14.96 4.26 11.88
C TRP A 124 -15.69 4.70 10.60
N ILE A 125 -15.15 5.65 9.84
CA ILE A 125 -15.66 6.06 8.52
C ILE A 125 -15.55 4.89 7.54
N ALA A 126 -14.42 4.19 7.53
CA ALA A 126 -14.17 3.06 6.66
C ALA A 126 -15.25 1.97 6.83
N ARG A 127 -15.65 1.66 8.08
CA ARG A 127 -16.73 0.70 8.36
C ARG A 127 -18.08 1.16 7.83
N LEU A 128 -18.42 2.44 8.00
CA LEU A 128 -19.68 3.00 7.50
C LEU A 128 -19.71 2.98 5.97
N ARG A 129 -18.61 3.42 5.34
CA ARG A 129 -18.48 3.48 3.89
C ARG A 129 -18.49 2.10 3.23
N GLU A 130 -17.85 1.11 3.84
CA GLU A 130 -17.91 -0.28 3.36
C GLU A 130 -19.33 -0.86 3.47
N LYS A 131 -20.04 -0.62 4.59
CA LYS A 131 -21.45 -1.03 4.72
C LYS A 131 -22.32 -0.41 3.62
N TRP A 132 -22.08 0.86 3.32
CA TRP A 132 -22.74 1.55 2.22
C TRP A 132 -22.42 0.89 0.87
N TYR A 133 -21.13 0.71 0.54
CA TYR A 133 -20.71 0.03 -0.70
C TYR A 133 -21.36 -1.34 -0.88
N ARG A 134 -21.38 -2.17 0.17
CA ARG A 134 -22.02 -3.50 0.13
C ARG A 134 -23.53 -3.43 -0.09
N LYS A 135 -24.22 -2.46 0.52
CA LYS A 135 -25.66 -2.24 0.32
C LYS A 135 -25.96 -1.81 -1.11
N GLU A 136 -25.17 -0.89 -1.65
CA GLU A 136 -25.34 -0.38 -3.01
C GLU A 136 -25.01 -1.45 -4.07
N LEU A 137 -23.99 -2.28 -3.83
CA LEU A 137 -23.67 -3.43 -4.66
C LEU A 137 -24.80 -4.47 -4.64
N ALA A 138 -25.32 -4.81 -3.46
CA ALA A 138 -26.45 -5.73 -3.34
C ALA A 138 -27.73 -5.19 -4.02
N ALA A 139 -27.86 -3.88 -4.11
CA ALA A 139 -28.95 -3.21 -4.82
C ALA A 139 -28.69 -2.98 -6.32
N GLY A 140 -27.55 -3.45 -6.86
CA GLY A 140 -27.18 -3.31 -8.27
C GLY A 140 -26.88 -1.88 -8.73
N ARG A 141 -26.67 -0.94 -7.80
CA ARG A 141 -26.43 0.49 -8.11
C ARG A 141 -24.95 0.82 -8.35
N ILE A 142 -24.05 -0.10 -8.02
CA ILE A 142 -22.61 0.01 -8.27
C ILE A 142 -22.19 -1.04 -9.29
N VAL A 143 -21.39 -0.60 -10.26
CA VAL A 143 -20.86 -1.45 -11.33
C VAL A 143 -19.89 -2.49 -10.74
N PRO A 144 -19.94 -3.76 -11.19
CA PRO A 144 -18.90 -4.74 -10.88
C PRO A 144 -17.50 -4.18 -11.18
N GLY A 145 -16.57 -4.34 -10.23
CA GLY A 145 -15.23 -3.73 -10.30
C GLY A 145 -15.09 -2.40 -9.55
N GLY A 146 -16.15 -1.87 -8.93
CA GLY A 146 -16.06 -0.73 -8.02
C GLY A 146 -15.36 -1.05 -6.68
N HIS A 147 -15.14 -0.02 -5.86
CA HIS A 147 -14.60 -0.21 -4.50
C HIS A 147 -15.66 -0.89 -3.62
N ILE A 148 -15.34 -2.05 -3.06
CA ILE A 148 -16.22 -2.82 -2.18
C ILE A 148 -15.61 -3.04 -0.78
N THR A 149 -14.30 -2.85 -0.68
CA THR A 149 -13.51 -2.97 0.54
C THR A 149 -12.86 -1.61 0.83
N VAL A 150 -12.90 -1.18 2.10
CA VAL A 150 -12.25 0.08 2.52
C VAL A 150 -11.15 -0.24 3.52
N LEU A 151 -9.91 0.11 3.19
CA LEU A 151 -8.75 -0.22 3.99
C LEU A 151 -8.31 0.96 4.86
N SER A 152 -8.43 0.81 6.17
CA SER A 152 -7.81 1.72 7.14
C SER A 152 -6.40 1.23 7.48
N PRO A 153 -5.53 2.08 8.07
CA PRO A 153 -4.22 1.64 8.53
C PRO A 153 -4.30 0.54 9.60
N ILE A 154 -5.36 0.55 10.43
CA ILE A 154 -5.61 -0.49 11.44
C ILE A 154 -6.02 -1.80 10.77
N ARG A 155 -6.85 -1.73 9.73
CA ARG A 155 -7.27 -2.92 8.99
C ARG A 155 -6.10 -3.56 8.25
N TRP A 156 -5.24 -2.77 7.62
CA TRP A 156 -4.00 -3.26 7.04
C TRP A 156 -3.14 -4.01 8.06
N LYS A 157 -2.88 -3.39 9.22
CA LYS A 157 -2.11 -4.03 10.30
C LYS A 157 -2.71 -5.35 10.75
N ARG A 158 -4.03 -5.42 10.90
CA ARG A 158 -4.73 -6.64 11.28
C ARG A 158 -4.62 -7.72 10.20
N LEU A 159 -4.87 -7.37 8.94
CA LEU A 159 -4.75 -8.29 7.80
C LEU A 159 -3.34 -8.90 7.72
N CYS A 160 -2.31 -8.08 7.86
CA CYS A 160 -0.92 -8.56 7.86
C CYS A 160 -0.62 -9.45 9.07
N TYR A 161 -1.01 -9.02 10.27
CA TYR A 161 -0.77 -9.77 11.51
C TYR A 161 -1.44 -11.15 11.48
N ASP A 162 -2.70 -11.21 11.06
CA ASP A 162 -3.50 -12.45 11.00
C ASP A 162 -2.90 -13.47 9.99
N THR A 163 -1.98 -13.05 9.11
CA THR A 163 -1.33 -13.90 8.10
C THR A 163 0.19 -14.01 8.25
N GLY A 164 0.74 -13.69 9.42
CA GLY A 164 2.17 -13.86 9.71
C GLY A 164 3.09 -12.85 9.03
N LEU A 165 2.56 -11.69 8.64
CA LEU A 165 3.33 -10.55 8.13
C LEU A 165 3.51 -9.51 9.24
N ASP A 166 4.76 -9.18 9.57
CA ASP A 166 5.08 -8.12 10.51
C ASP A 166 5.10 -6.76 9.81
N VAL A 167 4.33 -5.78 10.31
CA VAL A 167 4.19 -4.48 9.65
C VAL A 167 5.30 -3.54 10.11
N GLU A 168 6.27 -3.32 9.23
CA GLU A 168 7.38 -2.39 9.48
C GLU A 168 6.91 -0.94 9.51
N PHE A 169 6.02 -0.56 8.57
CA PHE A 169 5.31 0.71 8.64
C PHE A 169 3.98 0.69 7.87
N ALA A 170 3.08 1.58 8.30
CA ALA A 170 1.84 1.91 7.59
C ALA A 170 1.61 3.42 7.71
N THR A 171 1.67 4.14 6.59
CA THR A 171 1.64 5.61 6.53
C THR A 171 0.65 6.10 5.48
N GLY A 172 0.14 7.33 5.62
CA GLY A 172 -0.57 8.00 4.53
C GLY A 172 0.41 8.57 3.51
N SER A 173 0.03 8.69 2.24
CA SER A 173 0.91 9.28 1.21
C SER A 173 0.85 10.82 1.17
N HIS A 174 -0.35 11.39 1.19
CA HIS A 174 -0.62 12.83 1.28
C HIS A 174 -2.04 13.07 1.80
N THR A 175 -2.30 14.16 2.52
CA THR A 175 -3.61 14.46 3.14
C THR A 175 -4.65 15.11 2.24
N LEU A 176 -4.26 16.11 1.44
CA LEU A 176 -5.20 16.90 0.63
C LEU A 176 -4.75 16.92 -0.82
N ARG A 177 -5.71 16.70 -1.72
CA ARG A 177 -5.49 16.82 -3.17
C ARG A 177 -6.18 18.09 -3.65
N LEU A 178 -5.39 19.04 -4.15
CA LEU A 178 -5.87 20.34 -4.67
C LEU A 178 -5.73 20.36 -6.18
N THR A 179 -6.41 19.44 -6.86
CA THR A 179 -6.27 19.23 -8.31
C THR A 179 -6.47 20.52 -9.09
N GLY A 180 -5.44 20.91 -9.85
CA GLY A 180 -5.46 22.11 -10.70
C GLY A 180 -4.96 23.39 -10.00
N SER A 181 -4.60 23.32 -8.71
CA SER A 181 -3.99 24.44 -7.99
C SER A 181 -2.47 24.47 -8.17
N PHE A 182 -1.89 25.67 -8.31
CA PHE A 182 -0.43 25.85 -8.32
C PHE A 182 0.23 25.36 -7.02
N LEU A 183 -0.50 25.40 -5.90
CA LEU A 183 -0.04 24.93 -4.59
C LEU A 183 0.28 23.43 -4.61
N GLU A 184 -0.45 22.62 -5.40
CA GLU A 184 -0.31 21.17 -5.43
C GLU A 184 1.11 20.72 -5.84
N ASN A 185 1.77 21.51 -6.69
CA ASN A 185 3.13 21.24 -7.18
C ASN A 185 4.21 22.01 -6.40
N HIS A 186 3.83 22.85 -5.44
CA HIS A 186 4.80 23.64 -4.71
C HIS A 186 5.52 22.77 -3.66
N HIS A 187 6.86 22.80 -3.65
CA HIS A 187 7.68 21.87 -2.85
C HIS A 187 7.37 21.89 -1.34
N TRP A 188 7.12 23.07 -0.74
CA TRP A 188 6.76 23.18 0.67
C TRP A 188 5.40 22.53 0.95
N TRP A 189 4.43 22.70 0.05
CA TRP A 189 3.10 22.10 0.14
C TRP A 189 3.20 20.59 0.09
N VAL A 190 3.93 20.05 -0.90
CA VAL A 190 4.18 18.61 -1.02
C VAL A 190 4.75 18.04 0.28
N ARG A 191 5.77 18.69 0.85
CA ARG A 191 6.38 18.24 2.12
C ARG A 191 5.44 18.33 3.31
N ALA A 192 4.73 19.44 3.48
CA ALA A 192 3.77 19.60 4.58
C ALA A 192 2.64 18.56 4.49
N ASN A 193 2.14 18.32 3.28
CA ASN A 193 1.07 17.39 2.99
C ASN A 193 1.47 15.93 3.24
N GLN A 194 2.72 15.56 2.90
CA GLN A 194 3.31 14.27 3.25
C GLN A 194 3.52 14.12 4.76
N PHE A 195 4.02 15.17 5.43
CA PHE A 195 4.28 15.15 6.86
C PHE A 195 2.99 14.94 7.66
N THR A 196 1.92 15.66 7.32
CA THR A 196 0.62 15.48 7.98
C THR A 196 0.06 14.07 7.73
N ALA A 197 0.24 13.52 6.53
CA ALA A 197 -0.21 12.16 6.19
C ALA A 197 0.58 11.08 6.92
N ALA A 198 1.87 11.34 7.21
CA ALA A 198 2.68 10.47 8.05
C ALA A 198 2.25 10.51 9.52
N LEU A 199 1.87 11.68 10.05
CA LEU A 199 1.39 11.81 11.43
C LEU A 199 0.00 11.21 11.63
N ILE A 200 -0.89 11.36 10.65
CA ILE A 200 -2.25 10.82 10.68
C ILE A 200 -2.52 10.01 9.40
N PRO A 201 -2.04 8.75 9.32
CA PRO A 201 -2.17 7.90 8.12
C PRO A 201 -3.60 7.70 7.64
N SER A 202 -4.59 7.75 8.54
CA SER A 202 -6.00 7.62 8.18
C SER A 202 -6.58 8.83 7.45
N LEU A 203 -5.92 9.99 7.50
CA LEU A 203 -6.31 11.19 6.75
C LEU A 203 -5.55 11.31 5.43
N GLY A 204 -4.67 10.35 5.12
CA GLY A 204 -4.09 10.26 3.79
C GLY A 204 -5.15 9.97 2.74
N SER A 205 -4.90 10.36 1.49
CA SER A 205 -5.69 9.94 0.34
C SER A 205 -5.57 8.43 0.07
N GLU A 206 -4.39 7.86 0.35
CA GLU A 206 -4.09 6.44 0.31
C GLU A 206 -3.11 6.09 1.45
N CYS A 207 -3.16 4.84 1.89
CA CYS A 207 -2.23 4.27 2.87
C CYS A 207 -1.22 3.39 2.15
N CYS A 208 0.06 3.62 2.40
CA CYS A 208 1.18 2.78 1.99
C CYS A 208 1.61 1.91 3.16
N VAL A 209 1.77 0.61 2.90
CA VAL A 209 2.12 -0.40 3.90
C VAL A 209 3.29 -1.22 3.40
N GLN A 210 4.30 -1.35 4.26
CA GLN A 210 5.35 -2.34 4.10
C GLN A 210 5.25 -3.35 5.24
N ALA A 211 5.15 -4.62 4.89
CA ALA A 211 5.12 -5.72 5.85
C ALA A 211 6.10 -6.80 5.42
N ARG A 212 6.68 -7.53 6.38
CA ARG A 212 7.68 -8.57 6.14
C ARG A 212 7.14 -9.92 6.56
N ARG A 213 7.31 -10.94 5.73
CA ARG A 213 7.06 -12.32 6.15
C ARG A 213 8.11 -12.72 7.18
N ALA A 214 7.67 -13.15 8.36
CA ALA A 214 8.58 -13.64 9.39
C ALA A 214 9.46 -14.76 8.82
N ALA A 215 10.77 -14.71 9.09
CA ALA A 215 11.63 -15.87 8.89
C ALA A 215 11.18 -16.97 9.86
N PRO A 216 11.34 -18.27 9.53
CA PRO A 216 11.17 -19.33 10.53
C PRO A 216 12.05 -18.99 11.74
N LEU A 217 11.44 -19.07 12.93
CA LEU A 217 12.05 -18.68 14.20
C LEU A 217 13.40 -19.38 14.38
N VAL A 218 14.49 -18.61 14.34
CA VAL A 218 15.67 -18.94 15.15
C VAL A 218 15.35 -18.38 16.53
N ASP A 219 15.22 -19.26 17.53
CA ASP A 219 14.89 -18.91 18.91
C ASP A 219 15.72 -17.71 19.40
N THR A 220 15.10 -16.54 19.35
CA THR A 220 15.59 -15.34 20.02
C THR A 220 14.42 -14.70 20.75
N PRO A 221 14.52 -14.49 22.07
CA PRO A 221 13.41 -13.99 22.86
C PRO A 221 13.15 -12.53 22.51
N HIS A 222 12.10 -12.28 21.72
CA HIS A 222 11.62 -10.93 21.45
C HIS A 222 10.76 -10.44 22.63
N SER A 223 11.34 -9.61 23.48
CA SER A 223 10.59 -8.74 24.38
C SER A 223 9.95 -7.60 23.57
N LEU A 224 8.61 -7.49 23.59
CA LEU A 224 7.91 -6.32 23.08
C LEU A 224 8.36 -5.07 23.87
N PRO A 225 8.80 -3.97 23.22
CA PRO A 225 9.09 -2.75 23.94
C PRO A 225 7.76 -2.15 24.44
N LYS A 226 7.56 -2.12 25.77
CA LYS A 226 6.49 -1.34 26.41
C LYS A 226 6.82 0.15 26.30
N GLY A 227 6.51 0.74 25.14
CA GLY A 227 6.63 2.17 24.90
C GLY A 227 5.48 2.94 25.51
N ASN A 228 5.78 4.06 26.18
CA ASN A 228 4.82 4.99 26.78
C ASN A 228 4.03 5.74 25.69
N ASP A 229 3.03 5.06 25.13
CA ASP A 229 2.31 5.39 23.89
C ASP A 229 1.41 6.65 24.03
N ARG A 230 0.94 6.96 25.24
CA ARG A 230 0.00 8.10 25.46
C ARG A 230 0.65 9.47 25.28
N ARG A 231 1.89 9.68 25.73
CA ARG A 231 2.57 10.98 25.63
C ARG A 231 3.00 11.26 24.19
N ARG A 232 3.53 10.25 23.49
CA ARG A 232 3.84 10.34 22.05
C ARG A 232 2.60 10.63 21.21
N ARG A 233 1.49 9.93 21.44
CA ARG A 233 0.21 10.19 20.74
C ARG A 233 -0.29 11.62 20.95
N ARG A 234 -0.17 12.19 22.15
CA ARG A 234 -0.56 13.59 22.43
C ARG A 234 0.32 14.60 21.69
N ILE A 235 1.64 14.38 21.66
CA ILE A 235 2.58 15.25 20.94
C ILE A 235 2.34 15.18 19.43
N ILE A 236 2.14 13.97 18.89
CA ILE A 236 1.82 13.75 17.47
C ILE A 236 0.48 14.41 17.11
N ALA A 237 -0.55 14.26 17.95
CA ALA A 237 -1.86 14.88 17.73
C ALA A 237 -1.78 16.41 17.76
N ALA A 238 -1.03 16.99 18.69
CA ALA A 238 -0.81 18.44 18.76
C ALA A 238 -0.04 18.95 17.53
N ALA A 239 1.05 18.28 17.14
CA ALA A 239 1.83 18.63 15.96
C ALA A 239 1.01 18.51 14.67
N ALA A 240 0.15 17.49 14.56
CA ALA A 240 -0.72 17.30 13.40
C ALA A 240 -1.86 18.33 13.34
N LEU A 241 -2.43 18.73 14.48
CA LEU A 241 -3.39 19.83 14.55
C LEU A 241 -2.73 21.14 14.12
N THR A 242 -1.52 21.45 14.61
CA THR A 242 -0.78 22.64 14.18
C THR A 242 -0.44 22.60 12.69
N ALA A 243 0.01 21.45 12.17
CA ALA A 243 0.28 21.29 10.74
C ALA A 243 -1.00 21.45 9.91
N LEU A 244 -2.13 20.91 10.35
CA LEU A 244 -3.43 21.09 9.70
C LEU A 244 -3.89 22.54 9.74
N SER A 245 -3.74 23.24 10.87
CA SER A 245 -4.06 24.66 11.02
C SER A 245 -3.20 25.54 10.12
N LEU A 246 -1.89 25.28 10.04
CA LEU A 246 -0.98 25.98 9.14
C LEU A 246 -1.32 25.69 7.67
N THR A 247 -1.73 24.46 7.35
CA THR A 247 -2.20 24.07 6.02
C THR A 247 -3.46 24.86 5.64
N VAL A 248 -4.46 24.93 6.53
CA VAL A 248 -5.71 25.68 6.33
C VAL A 248 -5.46 27.19 6.23
N ALA A 249 -4.59 27.74 7.07
CA ALA A 249 -4.22 29.16 7.04
C ALA A 249 -3.48 29.54 5.76
N ALA A 250 -2.57 28.68 5.29
CA ALA A 250 -1.88 28.88 4.01
C ALA A 250 -2.84 28.83 2.82
N ILE A 251 -3.80 27.88 2.80
CA ILE A 251 -4.85 27.86 1.77
C ILE A 251 -5.61 29.20 1.78
N TRP A 252 -6.07 29.66 2.94
CA TRP A 252 -6.83 30.91 3.06
C TRP A 252 -6.05 32.14 2.57
N TYR A 253 -4.76 32.24 2.92
CA TYR A 253 -3.89 33.36 2.53
C TYR A 253 -3.63 33.42 1.02
N PHE A 254 -3.50 32.28 0.34
CA PHE A 254 -3.20 32.21 -1.10
C PHE A 254 -4.45 32.12 -2.00
N THR A 255 -5.65 32.05 -1.43
CA THR A 255 -6.94 32.12 -2.16
C THR A 255 -7.60 33.49 -2.11
N ARG A 256 -6.92 34.51 -1.57
CA ARG A 256 -7.26 35.94 -1.68
C ARG A 256 -6.26 36.62 -2.60
#